data_AF-A0AAD8PIY2-F1
#
_entry.id   AF-A0AAD8PIY2-F1
#
_cell.length_a   1.000
_cell.length_b   1.000
_cell.length_c   1.000
_cell.angle_alpha   90.00
_cell.angle_beta   90.00
_cell.angle_gamma   90.00
#
_symmetry.space_group_name_H-M   'P 1'
#
loop_
_entity.id
_entity.type
_entity.pdbx_description
1 polymer ?
#
loop_
_entity_poly.entity_id
_entity_poly.type
_entity_poly.pdbx_seq_one_letter_code
_entity_poly.pdbx_strand_id
1 'polypeptide(L)'
;MDTDDLSVAASSTAEIPETNRKVPMLSDSSRRLYWTLNGPLENSIQVAPNRYYEPGDVMEPYFRPGDAVAGISPSWHPVSQESLMEPPVTAITVRIECMDALEDVWVELNRDYTDINTDPQQPRAKDVQLEVTTSGEFLTIHDYVSAVHPWLIGLRERIIDTLHRYGVNGPWRPEAKLLVRQFGFRPIDIGREDMDWWVLRHQKPRPISELSAFPLSMAEREAAHLRTIERMKARSAARILELQRLRQEGNN
;
A
#
# COMPACT_ATOMS: atom_id res chain seq x y z
N MET A 1 38.10 48.31 -31.90
CA MET A 1 38.01 46.87 -32.19
C MET A 1 37.10 46.33 -31.11
N ASP A 2 35.84 46.22 -31.50
CA ASP A 2 34.70 45.78 -30.71
C ASP A 2 34.88 44.35 -30.22
N THR A 3 34.36 44.07 -29.01
CA THR A 3 33.44 42.95 -28.72
C THR A 3 32.95 43.07 -27.27
N ASP A 4 31.67 43.41 -27.13
CA ASP A 4 30.65 42.72 -26.34
C ASP A 4 30.87 42.47 -24.84
N ASP A 5 30.25 43.35 -24.05
CA ASP A 5 29.01 43.06 -23.31
C ASP A 5 28.69 41.58 -23.02
N LEU A 6 28.78 41.18 -21.74
CA LEU A 6 27.88 40.19 -21.15
C LEU A 6 27.95 40.23 -19.62
N SER A 7 27.01 41.02 -19.10
CA SER A 7 26.45 40.94 -17.75
C SER A 7 26.26 39.49 -17.30
N VAL A 8 27.00 39.07 -16.27
CA VAL A 8 26.62 37.93 -15.44
C VAL A 8 25.87 38.49 -14.24
N ALA A 9 24.56 38.62 -14.39
CA ALA A 9 23.66 38.70 -13.25
C ALA A 9 23.88 37.41 -12.44
N ALA A 10 24.54 37.53 -11.30
CA ALA A 10 24.55 36.50 -10.28
C ALA A 10 23.09 36.27 -9.88
N SER A 11 22.49 35.23 -10.45
CA SER A 11 21.17 34.75 -10.09
C SER A 11 21.27 34.30 -8.64
N SER A 12 20.88 35.20 -7.74
CA SER A 12 20.68 34.95 -6.34
C SER A 12 19.64 33.83 -6.21
N THR A 13 20.13 32.60 -6.11
CA THR A 13 19.36 31.46 -5.64
C THR A 13 18.84 31.85 -4.27
N ALA A 14 17.57 32.26 -4.22
CA ALA A 14 16.87 32.44 -2.98
C ALA A 14 16.87 31.07 -2.27
N GLU A 15 17.78 30.92 -1.32
CA GLU A 15 17.74 29.86 -0.32
C GLU A 15 16.38 29.97 0.37
N ILE A 16 15.49 29.05 0.02
CA ILE A 16 14.21 28.89 0.71
C ILE A 16 14.56 28.50 2.15
N PRO A 17 14.13 29.24 3.18
CA PRO A 17 14.52 28.96 4.55
C PRO A 17 14.07 27.54 4.94
N GLU A 18 15.00 26.72 5.45
CA GLU A 18 14.76 25.38 6.00
C GLU A 18 14.00 25.43 7.35
N THR A 19 12.95 26.24 7.43
CA THR A 19 12.08 26.25 8.60
C THR A 19 10.99 25.19 8.43
N ASN A 20 11.21 24.03 9.06
CA ASN A 20 10.14 23.16 9.54
C ASN A 20 9.17 22.58 8.49
N ARG A 21 9.67 22.09 7.35
CA ARG A 21 8.86 21.23 6.46
C ARG A 21 8.64 19.88 7.15
N LYS A 22 7.52 19.74 7.87
CA LYS A 22 7.02 18.42 8.29
C LYS A 22 6.89 17.57 7.03
N VAL A 23 7.69 16.51 6.93
CA VAL A 23 7.60 15.55 5.82
C VAL A 23 6.16 15.02 5.77
N PRO A 24 5.44 15.14 4.64
CA PRO A 24 4.09 14.61 4.54
C PRO A 24 4.06 13.13 4.90
N MET A 25 3.25 12.78 5.89
CA MET A 25 3.02 11.38 6.27
C MET A 25 1.61 10.97 5.88
N LEU A 26 1.37 9.67 5.75
CA LEU A 26 0.00 9.15 5.67
C LEU A 26 -0.83 9.68 6.84
N SER A 27 -2.05 10.11 6.56
CA SER A 27 -3.01 10.47 7.60
C SER A 27 -3.35 9.24 8.45
N ASP A 28 -3.81 9.46 9.68
CA ASP A 28 -4.27 8.39 10.54
C ASP A 28 -5.42 7.58 9.94
N SER A 29 -6.22 8.21 9.09
CA SER A 29 -7.31 7.56 8.36
C SER A 29 -6.80 6.68 7.23
N SER A 30 -5.78 7.10 6.49
CA SER A 30 -5.15 6.28 5.46
C SER A 30 -4.46 5.04 6.04
N ARG A 31 -3.91 5.13 7.25
CA ARG A 31 -3.30 3.98 7.96
C ARG A 31 -4.31 2.87 8.31
N ARG A 32 -5.62 3.14 8.25
CA ARG A 32 -6.65 2.15 8.55
C ARG A 32 -6.91 1.18 7.40
N LEU A 33 -6.39 1.47 6.21
CA LEU A 33 -6.68 0.71 4.99
C LEU A 33 -5.87 -0.59 4.98
N TYR A 34 -6.61 -1.70 4.94
CA TYR A 34 -6.10 -3.00 4.51
C TYR A 34 -6.45 -3.18 3.03
N TRP A 35 -5.43 -3.09 2.17
CA TRP A 35 -5.63 -2.95 0.73
C TRP A 35 -4.96 -4.09 -0.06
N THR A 36 -5.80 -4.93 -0.65
CA THR A 36 -5.41 -6.06 -1.49
C THR A 36 -5.51 -5.70 -2.99
N LEU A 37 -4.80 -6.46 -3.84
CA LEU A 37 -4.86 -6.31 -5.29
C LEU A 37 -5.42 -7.58 -5.96
N ASN A 38 -6.48 -8.15 -5.36
CA ASN A 38 -7.01 -9.47 -5.69
C ASN A 38 -8.34 -9.43 -6.45
N GLY A 39 -8.73 -8.27 -6.97
CA GLY A 39 -10.01 -8.07 -7.62
C GLY A 39 -10.25 -6.59 -7.91
N PRO A 40 -11.52 -6.20 -8.17
CA PRO A 40 -11.87 -4.80 -8.39
C PRO A 40 -11.86 -4.01 -7.07
N LEU A 41 -11.85 -2.68 -7.16
CA LEU A 41 -11.64 -1.78 -6.01
C LEU A 41 -12.67 -2.00 -4.90
N GLU A 42 -13.91 -2.28 -5.30
CA GLU A 42 -15.08 -2.47 -4.44
C GLU A 42 -14.88 -3.59 -3.40
N ASN A 43 -14.09 -4.61 -3.74
CA ASN A 43 -13.86 -5.76 -2.87
C ASN A 43 -12.42 -5.80 -2.31
N SER A 44 -11.60 -4.81 -2.67
CA SER A 44 -10.16 -4.88 -2.46
C SER A 44 -9.69 -4.19 -1.19
N ILE A 45 -10.52 -3.35 -0.57
CA ILE A 45 -10.14 -2.55 0.61
C ILE A 45 -11.09 -2.82 1.77
N GLN A 46 -10.49 -3.05 2.94
CA GLN A 46 -11.16 -3.08 4.24
C GLN A 46 -10.58 -1.97 5.13
N VAL A 47 -11.38 -1.47 6.07
CA VAL A 47 -11.05 -0.33 6.92
C VAL A 47 -11.09 -0.76 8.38
N ALA A 48 -9.96 -0.64 9.07
CA ALA A 48 -9.90 -0.85 10.52
C ALA A 48 -10.66 0.23 11.29
N PRO A 49 -11.19 -0.05 12.49
CA PRO A 49 -11.93 0.93 13.27
C PRO A 49 -11.06 2.12 13.70
N ASN A 50 -9.78 1.87 14.01
CA ASN A 50 -8.82 2.86 14.49
C ASN A 50 -7.50 2.81 13.71
N ARG A 51 -6.68 3.87 13.83
CA ARG A 51 -5.32 3.94 13.26
C ARG A 51 -4.41 2.79 13.71
N TYR A 52 -4.69 2.24 14.89
CA TYR A 52 -4.05 1.05 15.41
C TYR A 52 -5.08 -0.07 15.41
N TYR A 53 -4.66 -1.23 14.92
CA TYR A 53 -5.50 -2.41 14.85
C TYR A 53 -5.20 -3.34 16.03
N GLU A 54 -6.25 -3.74 16.74
CA GLU A 54 -6.17 -4.81 17.74
C GLU A 54 -6.64 -6.13 17.12
N PRO A 55 -5.89 -7.24 17.28
CA PRO A 55 -6.32 -8.53 16.74
C PRO A 55 -7.70 -8.95 17.25
N GLY A 56 -8.68 -8.97 16.35
CA GLY A 56 -10.07 -9.28 16.68
C GLY A 56 -11.04 -8.14 16.40
N ASP A 57 -10.53 -6.94 16.12
CA ASP A 57 -11.32 -5.82 15.63
C ASP A 57 -12.02 -6.18 14.32
N VAL A 58 -13.28 -5.76 14.21
CA VAL A 58 -14.07 -5.96 12.99
C VAL A 58 -13.66 -4.90 11.98
N MET A 59 -13.16 -5.35 10.83
CA MET A 59 -12.89 -4.47 9.69
C MET A 59 -14.15 -4.26 8.88
N GLU A 60 -14.38 -3.03 8.45
CA GLU A 60 -15.52 -2.68 7.60
C GLU A 60 -15.12 -2.68 6.12
N PRO A 61 -16.03 -3.05 5.20
CA PRO A 61 -15.76 -2.94 3.79
C PRO A 61 -15.67 -1.48 3.36
N TYR A 62 -14.70 -1.16 2.49
CA TYR A 62 -14.54 0.19 1.95
C TYR A 62 -15.68 0.60 1.02
N PHE A 63 -16.23 -0.36 0.25
CA PHE A 63 -17.44 -0.19 -0.53
C PHE A 63 -18.58 -0.95 0.12
N ARG A 64 -19.72 -0.28 0.31
CA ARG A 64 -20.94 -0.88 0.80
C ARG A 64 -21.88 -1.02 -0.39
N PRO A 65 -22.07 -2.25 -0.93
CA PRO A 65 -23.06 -2.45 -1.97
C PRO A 65 -24.42 -2.08 -1.40
N GLY A 66 -25.19 -1.32 -2.18
CA GLY A 66 -26.55 -0.97 -1.83
C GLY A 66 -27.45 -2.21 -1.81
N ASP A 67 -28.64 -2.05 -1.26
CA ASP A 67 -29.70 -3.05 -1.32
C ASP A 67 -30.87 -2.46 -2.09
N ALA A 68 -31.03 -2.89 -3.34
CA ALA A 68 -32.10 -2.42 -4.22
C ALA A 68 -33.51 -2.79 -3.69
N VAL A 69 -33.62 -3.86 -2.89
CA VAL A 69 -34.90 -4.31 -2.31
C VAL A 69 -35.24 -3.45 -1.09
N ALA A 70 -34.23 -3.06 -0.30
CA ALA A 70 -34.39 -2.15 0.83
C ALA A 70 -34.30 -0.66 0.46
N GLY A 71 -34.09 -0.32 -0.82
CA GLY A 71 -33.92 1.06 -1.30
C GLY A 71 -32.62 1.74 -0.84
N ILE A 72 -31.62 0.96 -0.40
CA ILE A 72 -30.33 1.47 0.06
C ILE A 72 -29.42 1.63 -1.14
N SER A 73 -28.90 2.85 -1.37
CA SER A 73 -27.96 3.11 -2.45
C SER A 73 -26.55 2.63 -2.10
N PRO A 74 -25.75 2.20 -3.09
CA PRO A 74 -24.34 1.89 -2.88
C PRO A 74 -23.58 3.13 -2.39
N SER A 75 -22.65 2.94 -1.47
CA SER A 75 -21.90 4.04 -0.87
C SER A 75 -20.48 3.63 -0.53
N TRP A 76 -19.57 4.61 -0.56
CA TRP A 76 -18.20 4.44 -0.08
C TRP A 76 -18.13 4.71 1.42
N HIS A 77 -17.19 4.06 2.10
CA HIS A 77 -16.92 4.30 3.51
C HIS A 77 -16.54 5.78 3.74
N PRO A 78 -16.97 6.44 4.84
CA PRO A 78 -16.69 7.87 5.09
C PRO A 78 -15.20 8.26 5.00
N VAL A 79 -14.31 7.35 5.39
CA VAL A 79 -12.84 7.49 5.25
C VAL A 79 -12.40 7.87 3.83
N SER A 80 -13.20 7.52 2.81
CA SER A 80 -12.91 7.82 1.41
C SER A 80 -12.76 9.33 1.14
N GLN A 81 -13.47 10.18 1.89
CA GLN A 81 -13.46 11.64 1.72
C GLN A 81 -12.39 12.34 2.56
N GLU A 82 -11.67 11.59 3.40
CA GLU A 82 -10.63 12.15 4.25
C GLU A 82 -9.33 12.39 3.47
N SER A 83 -8.49 13.30 3.97
CA SER A 83 -7.19 13.58 3.36
C SER A 83 -6.30 12.33 3.38
N LEU A 84 -5.65 12.06 2.25
CA LEU A 84 -4.67 10.99 2.14
C LEU A 84 -3.48 11.23 3.08
N MET A 85 -3.05 12.49 3.18
CA MET A 85 -1.80 12.88 3.84
C MET A 85 -2.04 13.88 4.98
N GLU A 86 -1.11 13.90 5.91
CA GLU A 86 -1.01 14.89 6.96
C GLU A 86 0.43 15.48 6.99
N PRO A 87 0.60 16.79 6.69
CA PRO A 87 -0.43 17.73 6.20
C PRO A 87 -1.01 17.33 4.82
N PRO A 88 -2.21 17.84 4.47
CA PRO A 88 -2.84 17.55 3.17
C PRO A 88 -1.99 18.00 1.98
N VAL A 89 -2.08 17.25 0.88
CA VAL A 89 -1.35 17.52 -0.38
C VAL A 89 -2.32 17.54 -1.56
N THR A 90 -1.97 18.21 -2.65
CA THR A 90 -2.82 18.26 -3.86
C THR A 90 -2.39 17.28 -4.95
N ALA A 91 -1.13 16.81 -4.88
CA ALA A 91 -0.54 15.90 -5.86
C ALA A 91 0.45 14.95 -5.20
N ILE A 92 0.60 13.76 -5.79
CA ILE A 92 1.58 12.77 -5.39
C ILE A 92 2.07 11.95 -6.59
N THR A 93 3.38 11.71 -6.66
CA THR A 93 3.96 10.80 -7.64
C THR A 93 4.11 9.43 -7.00
N VAL A 94 3.41 8.46 -7.57
CA VAL A 94 3.40 7.07 -7.10
C VAL A 94 4.46 6.28 -7.86
N ARG A 95 5.34 5.62 -7.11
CA ARG A 95 6.33 4.65 -7.62
C ARG A 95 6.12 3.29 -6.96
N ILE A 96 6.80 2.25 -7.43
CA ILE A 96 6.70 0.89 -6.88
C ILE A 96 8.07 0.44 -6.39
N GLU A 97 8.17 0.13 -5.10
CA GLU A 97 9.44 -0.16 -4.42
C GLU A 97 10.20 -1.32 -5.07
N CYS A 98 9.51 -2.41 -5.45
CA CYS A 98 10.20 -3.56 -6.05
C CYS A 98 10.81 -3.25 -7.43
N MET A 99 10.25 -2.27 -8.16
CA MET A 99 10.80 -1.84 -9.44
C MET A 99 12.02 -0.95 -9.23
N ASP A 100 11.93 0.00 -8.30
CA ASP A 100 13.06 0.85 -7.90
C ASP A 100 14.24 -0.02 -7.43
N ALA A 101 13.97 -0.97 -6.54
CA ALA A 101 15.00 -1.85 -5.98
C ALA A 101 15.61 -2.80 -7.02
N LEU A 102 14.84 -3.23 -8.02
CA LEU A 102 15.39 -4.03 -9.13
C LEU A 102 16.34 -3.20 -10.00
N GLU A 103 16.03 -1.92 -10.25
CA GLU A 103 16.93 -1.00 -10.97
C GLU A 103 18.23 -0.79 -10.18
N ASP A 104 18.13 -0.56 -8.86
CA ASP A 104 19.31 -0.41 -7.98
C ASP A 104 20.22 -1.64 -8.02
N VAL A 105 19.65 -2.85 -7.86
CA VAL A 105 20.41 -4.12 -7.93
C VAL A 105 21.05 -4.29 -9.31
N TRP A 106 20.34 -3.95 -10.38
CA TRP A 106 20.90 -4.03 -11.72
C TRP A 106 22.07 -3.05 -11.90
N VAL A 107 21.95 -1.81 -11.44
CA VAL A 107 23.03 -0.80 -11.51
C VAL A 107 24.26 -1.25 -10.72
N GLU A 108 24.07 -1.84 -9.53
CA GLU A 108 25.17 -2.37 -8.73
C GLU A 108 25.91 -3.52 -9.43
N LEU A 109 25.17 -4.48 -10.00
CA LEU A 109 25.74 -5.63 -10.70
C LEU A 109 26.39 -5.25 -12.04
N ASN A 110 25.98 -4.14 -12.64
CA ASN A 110 26.48 -3.69 -13.94
C ASN A 110 27.39 -2.45 -13.85
N ARG A 111 27.82 -2.06 -12.64
CA ARG A 111 28.61 -0.84 -12.39
C ARG A 111 29.89 -0.75 -13.24
N ASP A 112 30.49 -1.90 -13.57
CA ASP A 112 31.75 -1.98 -14.33
C ASP A 112 31.56 -2.01 -15.86
N TYR A 113 30.31 -2.04 -16.36
CA TYR A 113 30.02 -1.99 -17.78
C TYR A 113 29.82 -0.55 -18.25
N THR A 114 30.48 -0.17 -19.36
CA THR A 114 30.59 1.22 -19.82
C THR A 114 29.37 1.75 -20.59
N ASP A 115 28.37 0.91 -20.87
CA ASP A 115 27.20 1.26 -21.69
C ASP A 115 25.86 0.96 -20.98
N ILE A 116 25.78 1.27 -19.69
CA ILE A 116 24.57 1.03 -18.87
C ILE A 116 23.32 1.79 -19.34
N ASN A 117 23.46 2.89 -20.09
CA ASN A 117 22.34 3.72 -20.50
C ASN A 117 21.62 3.22 -21.77
N THR A 118 22.26 2.31 -22.51
CA THR A 118 21.73 1.77 -23.78
C THR A 118 21.31 0.31 -23.67
N ASP A 119 21.51 -0.32 -22.51
CA ASP A 119 21.16 -1.73 -22.31
C ASP A 119 19.63 -1.92 -22.31
N PRO A 120 19.08 -2.68 -23.29
CA PRO A 120 17.64 -2.97 -23.34
C PRO A 120 17.15 -3.82 -22.16
N GLN A 121 18.04 -4.46 -21.39
CA GLN A 121 17.71 -5.21 -20.18
C GLN A 121 17.70 -4.36 -18.91
N GLN A 122 18.10 -3.09 -18.97
CA GLN A 122 18.05 -2.18 -17.83
C GLN A 122 16.59 -2.00 -17.35
N PRO A 123 16.27 -2.35 -16.09
CA PRO A 123 14.98 -2.02 -15.50
C PRO A 123 14.87 -0.49 -15.41
N ARG A 124 13.87 0.11 -16.06
CA ARG A 124 13.60 1.55 -15.99
C ARG A 124 12.44 1.79 -15.02
N ALA A 125 12.72 1.91 -13.73
CA ALA A 125 11.69 2.12 -12.72
C ALA A 125 11.03 3.49 -12.88
N LYS A 126 11.79 4.50 -13.33
CA LYS A 126 11.28 5.84 -13.69
C LYS A 126 10.18 5.83 -14.76
N ASP A 127 10.15 4.81 -15.61
CA ASP A 127 9.11 4.67 -16.64
C ASP A 127 7.80 4.10 -16.04
N VAL A 128 7.80 3.73 -14.75
CA VAL A 128 6.64 3.22 -14.01
C VAL A 128 6.32 4.11 -12.82
N GLN A 129 5.81 5.29 -13.16
CA GLN A 129 5.29 6.23 -12.19
C GLN A 129 3.90 6.70 -12.60
N LEU A 130 3.07 7.00 -11.61
CA LEU A 130 1.75 7.58 -11.80
C LEU A 130 1.65 8.86 -10.99
N GLU A 131 1.43 9.98 -11.66
CA GLU A 131 1.06 11.21 -10.98
C GLU A 131 -0.44 11.20 -10.69
N VAL A 132 -0.79 11.38 -9.41
CA VAL A 132 -2.17 11.50 -8.96
C VAL A 132 -2.37 12.90 -8.42
N THR A 133 -3.27 13.64 -9.06
CA THR A 133 -3.63 15.01 -8.68
C THR A 133 -5.11 15.09 -8.35
N THR A 134 -5.47 15.93 -7.38
CA THR A 134 -6.88 16.25 -7.11
C THR A 134 -7.33 17.48 -7.90
N SER A 135 -8.63 17.56 -8.18
CA SER A 135 -9.29 18.78 -8.62
C SER A 135 -9.83 19.63 -7.45
N GLY A 136 -9.79 19.09 -6.23
CA GLY A 136 -10.28 19.72 -5.01
C GLY A 136 -9.19 20.42 -4.20
N GLU A 137 -9.51 20.70 -2.92
CA GLU A 137 -8.61 21.37 -1.98
C GLU A 137 -7.44 20.48 -1.56
N PHE A 138 -7.67 19.18 -1.44
CA PHE A 138 -6.66 18.19 -1.11
C PHE A 138 -6.99 16.84 -1.74
N LEU A 139 -5.96 16.00 -1.86
CA LEU A 139 -6.06 14.65 -2.38
C LEU A 139 -6.74 13.76 -1.35
N THR A 140 -7.93 13.28 -1.69
CA THR A 140 -8.68 12.37 -0.83
C THR A 140 -8.13 10.96 -0.92
N ILE A 141 -8.45 10.13 0.07
CA ILE A 141 -8.16 8.69 0.01
C ILE A 141 -8.82 8.07 -1.22
N HIS A 142 -10.06 8.48 -1.55
CA HIS A 142 -10.77 7.95 -2.72
C HIS A 142 -10.09 8.30 -4.04
N ASP A 143 -9.71 9.57 -4.25
CA ASP A 143 -9.03 10.00 -5.47
C ASP A 143 -7.77 9.16 -5.71
N TYR A 144 -7.00 8.94 -4.64
CA TYR A 144 -5.79 8.15 -4.68
C TYR A 144 -6.06 6.68 -5.02
N VAL A 145 -6.90 5.99 -4.25
CA VAL A 145 -7.11 4.54 -4.46
C VAL A 145 -7.81 4.27 -5.79
N SER A 146 -8.70 5.16 -6.26
CA SER A 146 -9.40 5.01 -7.53
C SER A 146 -8.50 5.20 -8.75
N ALA A 147 -7.45 6.02 -8.64
CA ALA A 147 -6.43 6.13 -9.69
C ALA A 147 -5.38 5.00 -9.61
N VAL A 148 -4.87 4.73 -8.41
CA VAL A 148 -3.73 3.83 -8.21
C VAL A 148 -4.12 2.36 -8.30
N HIS A 149 -5.31 1.97 -7.81
CA HIS A 149 -5.73 0.56 -7.82
C HIS A 149 -5.78 -0.05 -9.24
N PRO A 150 -6.53 0.51 -10.21
CA PRO A 150 -6.54 -0.05 -11.56
C PRO A 150 -5.17 0.00 -12.23
N TRP A 151 -4.35 1.01 -11.94
CA TRP A 151 -2.97 1.09 -12.43
C TRP A 151 -2.09 -0.06 -11.91
N LEU A 152 -2.14 -0.34 -10.61
CA LEU A 152 -1.44 -1.48 -10.00
C LEU A 152 -1.94 -2.82 -10.53
N ILE A 153 -3.25 -2.96 -10.74
CA ILE A 153 -3.85 -4.17 -11.33
C ILE A 153 -3.35 -4.38 -12.77
N GLY A 154 -3.27 -3.31 -13.57
CA GLY A 154 -2.70 -3.37 -14.93
C GLY A 154 -1.22 -3.74 -14.96
N LEU A 155 -0.48 -3.44 -13.89
CA LEU A 155 0.94 -3.77 -13.73
C LEU A 155 1.18 -5.12 -13.03
N ARG A 156 0.14 -5.85 -12.64
CA ARG A 156 0.21 -7.03 -11.78
C ARG A 156 1.23 -8.07 -12.25
N GLU A 157 1.21 -8.43 -13.53
CA GLU A 157 2.14 -9.43 -14.08
C GLU A 157 3.59 -8.97 -13.97
N ARG A 158 3.86 -7.71 -14.31
CA ARG A 158 5.18 -7.09 -14.19
C ARG A 158 5.64 -6.99 -12.74
N ILE A 159 4.73 -6.67 -11.81
CA ILE A 159 5.03 -6.63 -10.37
C ILE A 159 5.43 -8.02 -9.88
N ILE A 160 4.68 -9.07 -10.25
CA ILE A 160 4.98 -10.46 -9.87
C ILE A 160 6.32 -10.91 -10.44
N ASP A 161 6.60 -10.63 -11.72
CA ASP A 161 7.89 -10.93 -12.34
C ASP A 161 9.04 -10.20 -11.63
N THR A 162 8.88 -8.90 -11.39
CA THR A 162 9.88 -8.09 -10.68
C THR A 162 10.15 -8.64 -9.28
N LEU A 163 9.10 -8.97 -8.52
CA LEU A 163 9.22 -9.59 -7.19
C LEU A 163 9.87 -10.97 -7.25
N HIS A 164 9.69 -11.73 -8.33
CA HIS A 164 10.35 -13.01 -8.54
C HIS A 164 11.85 -12.85 -8.81
N ARG A 165 12.23 -11.87 -9.63
CA ARG A 165 13.64 -11.56 -9.96
C ARG A 165 14.38 -10.91 -8.79
N TYR A 166 13.67 -10.09 -8.01
CA TYR A 166 14.21 -9.38 -6.84
C TYR A 166 14.20 -10.23 -5.55
N GLY A 167 13.25 -11.16 -5.40
CA GLY A 167 12.90 -11.73 -4.10
C GLY A 167 13.74 -12.93 -3.63
N VAL A 168 14.15 -12.88 -2.35
CA VAL A 168 14.80 -13.98 -1.59
C VAL A 168 13.78 -15.04 -1.07
N ASN A 169 12.48 -14.72 -1.08
CA ASN A 169 11.41 -15.47 -0.38
C ASN A 169 10.61 -16.45 -1.25
N GLY A 170 11.29 -17.18 -2.13
CA GLY A 170 10.71 -18.25 -2.94
C GLY A 170 9.83 -17.78 -4.11
N PRO A 171 9.37 -18.72 -4.96
CA PRO A 171 8.72 -18.39 -6.22
C PRO A 171 7.37 -17.68 -6.01
N TRP A 172 7.14 -16.61 -6.77
CA TRP A 172 5.85 -15.93 -6.84
C TRP A 172 5.00 -16.59 -7.91
N ARG A 173 3.84 -17.12 -7.54
CA ARG A 173 2.89 -17.68 -8.51
C ARG A 173 2.10 -16.56 -9.19
N PRO A 174 1.62 -16.74 -10.43
CA PRO A 174 0.76 -15.75 -11.09
C PRO A 174 -0.52 -15.44 -10.28
N GLU A 175 -1.05 -16.44 -9.57
CA GLU A 175 -2.23 -16.33 -8.71
C GLU A 175 -1.89 -15.84 -7.28
N ALA A 176 -0.64 -15.39 -7.04
CA ALA A 176 -0.23 -14.92 -5.73
C ALA A 176 -1.10 -13.74 -5.30
N LYS A 177 -1.76 -13.89 -4.15
CA LYS A 177 -2.54 -12.79 -3.60
C LYS A 177 -1.62 -11.69 -3.12
N LEU A 178 -1.90 -10.45 -3.53
CA LEU A 178 -1.04 -9.30 -3.29
C LEU A 178 -1.67 -8.34 -2.30
N LEU A 179 -0.84 -7.76 -1.45
CA LEU A 179 -1.21 -6.77 -0.45
C LEU A 179 -0.32 -5.54 -0.58
N VAL A 180 -0.92 -4.35 -0.53
CA VAL A 180 -0.20 -3.09 -0.38
C VAL A 180 0.22 -2.95 1.07
N ARG A 181 1.52 -3.07 1.32
CA ARG A 181 2.15 -2.98 2.65
C ARG A 181 2.40 -1.54 3.08
N GLN A 182 2.71 -0.67 2.11
CA GLN A 182 2.97 0.74 2.34
C GLN A 182 2.61 1.55 1.09
N PHE A 183 2.12 2.77 1.28
CA PHE A 183 1.79 3.72 0.21
C PHE A 183 1.90 5.17 0.70
N GLY A 184 1.52 6.15 -0.13
CA GLY A 184 1.62 7.58 0.17
C GLY A 184 2.90 8.17 -0.40
N PHE A 185 3.63 8.98 0.38
CA PHE A 185 4.81 9.72 -0.12
C PHE A 185 6.02 8.82 -0.45
N ARG A 186 6.03 7.59 0.06
CA ARG A 186 7.07 6.60 -0.28
C ARG A 186 6.61 5.71 -1.43
N PRO A 187 7.53 5.10 -2.18
CA PRO A 187 7.18 4.07 -3.15
C PRO A 187 6.28 3.01 -2.52
N ILE A 188 5.31 2.53 -3.31
CA ILE A 188 4.39 1.51 -2.86
C ILE A 188 5.16 0.22 -2.66
N ASP A 189 5.11 -0.29 -1.42
CA ASP A 189 5.63 -1.61 -1.11
C ASP A 189 4.50 -2.63 -1.25
N ILE A 190 4.74 -3.65 -2.07
CA ILE A 190 3.78 -4.73 -2.35
C ILE A 190 4.36 -6.03 -1.82
N GLY A 191 3.52 -6.78 -1.12
CA GLY A 191 3.86 -8.07 -0.53
C GLY A 191 2.87 -9.16 -0.92
N ARG A 192 3.10 -10.36 -0.39
CA ARG A 192 2.07 -11.40 -0.37
C ARG A 192 0.93 -10.94 0.53
N GLU A 193 -0.26 -11.49 0.33
CA GLU A 193 -1.36 -11.30 1.28
C GLU A 193 -1.07 -12.08 2.58
N ASP A 194 -0.23 -11.48 3.43
CA ASP A 194 0.06 -11.91 4.79
C ASP A 194 -0.51 -10.90 5.77
N MET A 195 -1.76 -11.12 6.20
CA MET A 195 -2.44 -10.23 7.14
C MET A 195 -1.58 -9.94 8.39
N ASP A 196 -0.74 -10.88 8.80
CA ASP A 196 0.16 -10.73 9.93
C ASP A 196 1.18 -9.62 9.80
N TRP A 197 1.72 -9.38 8.61
CA TRP A 197 2.65 -8.28 8.42
C TRP A 197 1.93 -6.94 8.64
N TRP A 198 0.72 -6.82 8.07
CA TRP A 198 -0.11 -5.64 8.25
C TRP A 198 -0.48 -5.45 9.73
N VAL A 199 -0.92 -6.50 10.42
CA VAL A 199 -1.26 -6.47 11.84
C VAL A 199 -0.04 -6.06 12.69
N LEU A 200 1.14 -6.61 12.42
CA LEU A 200 2.36 -6.27 13.15
C LEU A 200 2.70 -4.77 13.04
N ARG A 201 2.50 -4.19 11.86
CA ARG A 201 2.82 -2.78 11.57
C ARG A 201 1.77 -1.80 12.09
N HIS A 202 0.53 -2.26 12.25
CA HIS A 202 -0.59 -1.45 12.71
C HIS A 202 -0.96 -1.69 14.17
N GLN A 203 -0.22 -2.53 14.91
CA GLN A 203 -0.40 -2.64 16.36
C GLN A 203 -0.03 -1.34 17.08
N LYS A 204 -0.71 -1.08 18.19
CA LYS A 204 -0.34 0.03 19.08
C LYS A 204 1.09 -0.19 19.59
N PRO A 205 1.95 0.85 19.58
CA PRO A 205 3.28 0.76 20.18
C PRO A 205 3.13 0.31 21.63
N ARG A 206 3.77 -0.81 22.00
CA ARG A 206 3.77 -1.23 23.41
C ARG A 206 4.58 -0.22 24.23
N PRO A 207 4.10 0.16 25.43
CA PRO A 207 4.89 1.01 26.32
C PRO A 207 6.25 0.35 26.59
N ILE A 208 7.32 1.15 26.63
CA ILE A 208 8.69 0.66 26.86
C ILE A 208 8.80 -0.12 28.18
N SER A 209 7.92 0.15 29.15
CA SER A 209 7.83 -0.59 30.41
C SER A 209 7.43 -2.07 30.26
N GLU A 210 6.83 -2.48 29.13
CA GLU A 210 6.49 -3.88 28.81
C GLU A 210 7.54 -4.56 27.91
N LEU A 211 8.53 -3.83 27.40
CA LEU A 211 9.61 -4.36 26.55
C LEU A 211 10.74 -5.04 27.36
N SER A 212 10.65 -5.06 28.70
CA SER A 212 11.62 -5.75 29.56
C SER A 212 11.42 -7.27 29.61
N ALA A 213 10.36 -7.79 29.01
CA ALA A 213 10.27 -9.22 28.70
C ALA A 213 10.87 -9.42 27.30
N PHE A 214 12.06 -10.02 27.25
CA PHE A 214 12.74 -10.36 26.00
C PHE A 214 11.78 -11.02 24.99
N PRO A 215 11.90 -10.71 23.69
CA PRO A 215 10.92 -11.07 22.69
C PRO A 215 10.86 -12.59 22.50
N LEU A 216 9.63 -13.13 22.44
CA LEU A 216 9.35 -14.46 21.90
C LEU A 216 10.19 -14.70 20.64
N SER A 217 10.86 -15.85 20.58
CA SER A 217 11.68 -16.29 19.46
C SER A 217 10.86 -16.31 18.16
N MET A 218 11.53 -16.24 17.01
CA MET A 218 10.89 -16.39 15.69
C MET A 218 9.92 -17.59 15.63
N ALA A 219 10.33 -18.72 16.18
CA ALA A 219 9.51 -19.94 16.24
C ALA A 219 8.23 -19.76 17.08
N GLU A 220 8.30 -19.04 18.20
CA GLU A 220 7.14 -18.75 19.04
C GLU A 220 6.18 -17.75 18.38
N ARG A 221 6.72 -16.79 17.61
CA ARG A 221 5.92 -15.86 16.78
C ARG A 221 5.20 -16.59 15.66
N GLU A 222 5.88 -17.46 14.94
CA GLU A 222 5.28 -18.31 13.90
C GLU A 222 4.21 -19.24 14.49
N ALA A 223 4.46 -19.84 15.66
CA ALA A 223 3.47 -20.68 16.33
C ALA A 223 2.25 -19.89 16.84
N ALA A 224 2.41 -18.62 17.21
CA ALA A 224 1.31 -17.74 17.59
C ALA A 224 0.50 -17.27 16.36
N HIS A 225 1.19 -16.98 15.25
CA HIS A 225 0.59 -16.66 13.97
C HIS A 225 -0.27 -17.81 13.44
N LEU A 226 0.28 -19.02 13.41
CA LEU A 226 -0.45 -20.21 12.94
C LEU A 226 -1.70 -20.49 13.78
N ARG A 227 -1.61 -20.33 15.11
CA ARG A 227 -2.76 -20.45 16.02
C ARG A 227 -3.84 -19.41 15.73
N THR A 228 -3.44 -18.20 15.32
CA THR A 228 -4.37 -17.13 14.96
C THR A 228 -5.06 -17.44 13.63
N ILE A 229 -4.31 -17.87 12.61
CA ILE A 229 -4.86 -18.30 11.32
C ILE A 229 -5.83 -19.46 11.49
N GLU A 230 -5.49 -20.45 12.31
CA GLU A 230 -6.34 -21.62 12.56
C GLU A 230 -7.67 -21.22 13.19
N ARG A 231 -7.65 -20.29 14.15
CA ARG A 231 -8.86 -19.73 14.76
C ARG A 231 -9.70 -18.93 13.75
N MET A 232 -9.06 -18.17 12.88
CA MET A 232 -9.76 -17.42 11.82
C MET A 232 -10.40 -18.36 10.80
N LYS A 233 -9.69 -19.39 10.35
CA LYS A 233 -10.22 -20.43 9.45
C LYS A 233 -11.39 -21.18 10.08
N ALA A 234 -11.28 -21.55 11.36
CA ALA A 234 -12.36 -22.21 12.08
C ALA A 234 -13.62 -21.31 12.20
N ARG A 235 -13.44 -20.01 12.48
CA ARG A 235 -14.55 -19.04 12.51
C ARG A 235 -15.19 -18.84 11.14
N SER A 236 -14.38 -18.77 10.08
CA SER A 236 -14.89 -18.68 8.71
C SER A 236 -15.65 -19.94 8.29
N ALA A 237 -15.13 -21.13 8.64
CA ALA A 237 -15.81 -22.39 8.34
C ALA A 237 -17.14 -22.51 9.08
N ALA A 238 -17.19 -22.13 10.36
CA ALA A 238 -18.42 -22.09 11.14
C ALA A 238 -19.45 -21.12 10.54
N ARG A 239 -19.01 -19.94 10.08
CA ARG A 239 -19.86 -18.96 9.38
C ARG A 239 -20.45 -19.54 8.09
N ILE A 240 -19.66 -20.26 7.29
CA ILE A 240 -20.10 -20.89 6.05
C ILE A 240 -21.14 -21.98 6.33
N LEU A 241 -20.91 -22.82 7.34
CA LEU A 241 -21.87 -23.86 7.74
C LEU A 241 -23.20 -23.26 8.22
N GLU A 242 -23.15 -22.18 8.99
CA GLU A 242 -24.36 -21.50 9.46
C GLU A 242 -25.14 -20.87 8.29
N LEU A 243 -24.44 -20.27 7.32
CA LEU A 243 -25.07 -19.71 6.12
C LEU A 243 -25.71 -20.82 5.24
N GLN A 244 -25.09 -22.00 5.17
CA GLN A 244 -25.65 -23.15 4.45
C GLN A 244 -26.89 -23.71 5.16
N ARG A 245 -26.90 -23.77 6.49
CA ARG A 245 -28.03 -24.20 7.30
C ARG A 245 -29.24 -23.29 7.11
N LEU A 246 -29.04 -21.97 7.22
CA LEU A 246 -30.09 -20.97 6.99
C LEU A 246 -30.66 -21.04 5.56
N ARG A 247 -29.83 -21.39 4.57
CA ARG A 247 -30.27 -21.57 3.18
C ARG A 247 -31.14 -22.81 2.97
N GLN A 248 -30.92 -23.88 3.74
CA GLN A 248 -31.75 -25.09 3.69
C GLN A 248 -33.08 -24.91 4.43
N GLU A 249 -33.07 -24.17 5.55
CA GLU A 249 -34.26 -23.88 6.35
C GLU A 249 -35.21 -22.88 5.66
N GLY A 250 -34.69 -21.96 4.83
CA GLY A 250 -35.49 -20.99 4.07
C GLY A 250 -36.06 -21.52 2.73
N ASN A 251 -35.83 -22.78 2.39
CA ASN A 251 -36.21 -23.39 1.11
C ASN A 251 -37.28 -24.50 1.27
N ASN A 252 -38.00 -24.49 2.41
CA ASN A 252 -39.06 -25.43 2.77
C ASN A 252 -40.35 -24.67 3.11
#